data_AF-A0A4Y2FAA3-F1
#
_entry.id   AF-A0A4Y2FAA3-F1
#
_cell.length_a   1.000
_cell.length_b   1.000
_cell.length_c   1.000
_cell.angle_alpha   90.00
_cell.angle_beta   90.00
_cell.angle_gamma   90.00
#
_symmetry.space_group_name_H-M   'P 1'
#
loop_
_entity.id
_entity.type
_entity.pdbx_description
1 polymer ?
#
loop_
_entity_poly.entity_id
_entity_poly.type
_entity_poly.pdbx_seq_one_letter_code
_entity_poly.pdbx_strand_id
1 'polypeptide(L)'
;MSQVCYICSKPLAVSEIVAVEHGLKTLIDSSNERNDCVFRRFIQGFFTARRSAKFSCGTSTDMVIEQSLMKSMKTDGGIARGRSTQESVISKWVYSKHATNTACEGLEDLANVKMDTTDKHVDASDSRVKRDTEDIKKLLGWFLLHDPFPVVEKIISIASGVVSDENINCHNAREVGITSMTKMYS
;
A
#
# COMPACT_ATOMS: atom_id res chain seq x y z
N MET A 1 -8.55 -19.93 -30.10
CA MET A 1 -8.37 -18.46 -30.07
C MET A 1 -7.16 -18.20 -29.18
N SER A 2 -6.15 -17.49 -29.66
CA SER A 2 -4.96 -17.17 -28.85
C SER A 2 -5.37 -16.20 -27.74
N GLN A 3 -5.27 -16.62 -26.47
CA GLN A 3 -5.48 -15.70 -25.36
C GLN A 3 -4.22 -14.85 -25.19
N VAL A 4 -4.42 -13.55 -25.00
CA VAL A 4 -3.35 -12.57 -24.81
C VAL A 4 -3.33 -12.10 -23.36
N CYS A 5 -2.14 -11.87 -22.82
CA CYS A 5 -1.98 -11.30 -21.50
C CYS A 5 -2.61 -9.90 -21.44
N TYR A 6 -3.52 -9.66 -20.50
CA TYR A 6 -4.22 -8.39 -20.36
C TYR A 6 -3.29 -7.21 -20.01
N ILE A 7 -2.12 -7.49 -19.42
CA ILE A 7 -1.17 -6.47 -18.96
C ILE A 7 -0.21 -6.05 -20.09
N CYS A 8 0.30 -7.01 -20.87
CA CYS A 8 1.34 -6.75 -21.87
C CYS A 8 0.95 -7.07 -23.31
N SER A 9 -0.29 -7.51 -23.55
CA SER A 9 -0.84 -7.88 -24.86
C SER A 9 -0.06 -8.96 -25.62
N LYS A 10 0.85 -9.67 -24.94
CA LYS A 10 1.61 -10.77 -25.54
C LYS A 10 0.76 -12.05 -25.57
N PRO A 11 0.91 -12.90 -26.61
CA PRO A 11 0.25 -14.20 -26.66
C PRO A 11 0.71 -15.08 -25.50
N LEU A 12 -0.23 -15.78 -24.86
CA LEU A 12 0.08 -16.77 -23.84
C LEU A 12 0.28 -18.14 -24.49
N ALA A 13 1.30 -18.87 -24.07
CA ALA A 13 1.48 -20.28 -24.43
C ALA A 13 0.37 -21.14 -23.81
N VAL A 14 0.08 -22.28 -24.43
CA VAL A 14 -1.00 -23.19 -23.97
C VAL A 14 -0.82 -23.64 -22.52
N SER A 15 0.42 -23.89 -22.09
CA SER A 15 0.73 -24.23 -20.69
C SER A 15 0.46 -23.07 -19.72
N GLU A 16 0.68 -21.83 -20.15
CA GLU A 16 0.40 -20.63 -19.35
C GLU A 16 -1.11 -20.41 -19.21
N ILE A 17 -1.88 -20.66 -20.28
CA ILE A 17 -3.34 -20.61 -20.26
C ILE A 17 -3.90 -21.63 -19.27
N VAL A 18 -3.46 -22.89 -19.34
CA VAL A 18 -3.92 -23.95 -18.42
C VAL A 18 -3.56 -23.64 -16.96
N ALA A 19 -2.36 -23.11 -16.71
CA ALA A 19 -1.95 -22.70 -15.37
C ALA A 19 -2.82 -21.55 -14.83
N VAL A 20 -3.14 -20.56 -15.67
CA VAL A 20 -4.03 -19.44 -15.32
C VAL A 20 -5.44 -19.92 -15.07
N GLU A 21 -5.99 -20.82 -15.89
CA GLU A 21 -7.34 -21.36 -15.73
C GLU A 21 -7.47 -22.22 -14.46
N HIS A 22 -6.49 -23.07 -14.17
CA HIS A 22 -6.46 -23.85 -12.93
C HIS A 22 -6.28 -22.98 -11.69
N GLY A 23 -5.40 -21.98 -11.75
CA GLY A 23 -5.21 -21.01 -10.67
C GLY A 23 -6.49 -20.21 -10.39
N LEU A 24 -7.15 -19.73 -11.45
CA LEU A 24 -8.41 -19.01 -11.37
C LEU A 24 -9.52 -19.90 -10.79
N LYS A 25 -9.62 -21.16 -11.25
CA LYS A 25 -10.62 -22.10 -10.72
C LYS A 25 -10.38 -22.40 -9.25
N THR A 26 -9.14 -22.62 -8.84
CA THR A 26 -8.76 -22.83 -7.43
C THR A 26 -9.11 -21.63 -6.57
N LEU A 27 -8.89 -20.41 -7.07
CA LEU A 27 -9.26 -19.17 -6.38
C LEU A 27 -10.78 -19.00 -6.25
N ILE A 28 -11.54 -19.31 -7.32
CA ILE A 28 -13.00 -19.26 -7.30
C ILE A 28 -13.57 -20.26 -6.29
N ASP A 29 -13.11 -21.51 -6.35
CA ASP A 29 -13.60 -22.58 -5.48
C ASP A 29 -13.25 -22.25 -4.00
N SER A 30 -12.03 -21.77 -3.74
CA SER A 30 -11.60 -21.33 -2.39
C SER A 30 -12.35 -20.09 -1.89
N SER A 31 -12.80 -19.21 -2.78
CA SER A 31 -13.60 -18.04 -2.41
C SER A 31 -15.05 -18.38 -2.09
N ASN A 32 -15.65 -19.29 -2.85
CA ASN A 32 -17.03 -19.69 -2.65
C ASN A 32 -17.21 -20.37 -1.30
N GLU A 33 -16.26 -21.21 -0.90
CA GLU A 33 -16.25 -21.88 0.41
C GLU A 33 -16.06 -20.91 1.59
N ARG A 34 -15.30 -19.82 1.41
CA ARG A 34 -15.06 -18.78 2.45
C ARG A 34 -16.15 -17.71 2.52
N ASN A 35 -17.12 -17.72 1.59
CA ASN A 35 -18.13 -16.67 1.43
C ASN A 35 -17.49 -15.26 1.28
N ASP A 36 -16.29 -15.19 0.71
CA ASP A 36 -15.43 -14.00 0.69
C ASP A 36 -16.07 -12.87 -0.14
N CYS A 37 -16.44 -11.78 0.53
CA CYS A 37 -17.08 -10.64 -0.12
C CYS A 37 -16.10 -9.85 -1.01
N VAL A 38 -14.79 -9.90 -0.71
CA VAL A 38 -13.76 -9.16 -1.46
C VAL A 38 -13.48 -9.82 -2.79
N PHE A 39 -13.40 -11.14 -2.85
CA PHE A 39 -13.21 -11.87 -4.10
C PHE A 39 -14.40 -11.73 -5.06
N ARG A 40 -15.64 -11.78 -4.55
CA ARG A 40 -16.82 -11.48 -5.39
C ARG A 40 -16.75 -10.08 -5.99
N ARG A 41 -16.27 -9.11 -5.22
CA ARG A 41 -16.06 -7.73 -5.68
C ARG A 41 -14.96 -7.66 -6.74
N PHE A 42 -13.89 -8.44 -6.59
CA PHE A 42 -12.84 -8.58 -7.59
C PHE A 42 -13.37 -9.15 -8.92
N ILE A 43 -14.12 -10.26 -8.88
CA ILE A 43 -14.73 -10.87 -10.08
C ILE A 43 -15.72 -9.92 -10.77
N GLN A 44 -16.39 -9.07 -10.00
CA GLN A 44 -17.26 -8.01 -10.52
C GLN A 44 -16.50 -6.80 -11.10
N GLY A 45 -15.16 -6.81 -11.11
CA GLY A 45 -14.33 -5.77 -11.67
C GLY A 45 -14.07 -4.57 -10.75
N PHE A 46 -14.40 -4.65 -9.46
CA PHE A 46 -14.07 -3.60 -8.52
C PHE A 46 -12.59 -3.67 -8.14
N PHE A 47 -11.87 -2.56 -8.33
CA PHE A 47 -10.44 -2.50 -8.04
C PHE A 47 -10.12 -2.24 -6.57
N THR A 48 -10.98 -1.54 -5.82
CA THR A 48 -10.68 -1.11 -4.44
C THR A 48 -11.73 -1.64 -3.46
N ALA A 49 -11.27 -2.29 -2.40
CA ALA A 49 -12.09 -2.74 -1.27
C ALA A 49 -11.66 -2.06 0.03
N ARG A 50 -12.60 -1.97 0.97
CA ARG A 50 -12.37 -1.45 2.33
C ARG A 50 -12.77 -2.54 3.34
N ARG A 51 -11.82 -2.99 4.16
CA ARG A 51 -12.06 -3.98 5.24
C ARG A 51 -12.49 -3.33 6.57
N SER A 52 -12.36 -2.01 6.68
CA SER A 52 -12.76 -1.25 7.87
C SER A 52 -13.35 0.10 7.47
N ALA A 53 -14.09 0.75 8.37
CA ALA A 53 -14.67 2.07 8.15
C ALA A 53 -13.69 3.25 8.34
N LYS A 54 -12.38 2.99 8.38
CA LYS A 54 -11.36 4.03 8.60
C LYS A 54 -11.24 4.98 7.38
N PHE A 55 -10.86 6.23 7.62
CA PHE A 55 -10.55 7.17 6.55
C PHE A 55 -9.32 6.68 5.76
N SER A 56 -9.32 6.86 4.44
CA SER A 56 -8.24 6.42 3.53
C SER A 56 -7.83 4.94 3.64
N CYS A 57 -8.79 4.04 3.91
CA CYS A 57 -8.53 2.60 4.06
C CYS A 57 -8.76 1.78 2.77
N GLY A 58 -8.85 2.43 1.61
CA GLY A 58 -9.01 1.75 0.33
C GLY A 58 -7.76 0.96 -0.01
N THR A 59 -7.90 -0.34 -0.25
CA THR A 59 -6.82 -1.23 -0.68
C THR A 59 -7.25 -1.94 -1.96
N SER A 60 -6.32 -2.20 -2.88
CA SER A 60 -6.69 -2.92 -4.10
C SER A 60 -7.20 -4.33 -3.75
N THR A 61 -8.24 -4.80 -4.43
CA THR A 61 -8.85 -6.11 -4.18
C THR A 61 -7.86 -7.25 -4.37
N ASP A 62 -7.00 -7.14 -5.39
CA ASP A 62 -5.92 -8.09 -5.66
C ASP A 62 -4.95 -8.19 -4.47
N MET A 63 -4.47 -7.04 -3.98
CA MET A 63 -3.62 -6.96 -2.80
C MET A 63 -4.31 -7.53 -1.55
N VAL A 64 -5.62 -7.34 -1.38
CA VAL A 64 -6.35 -7.90 -0.24
C VAL A 64 -6.45 -9.43 -0.33
N ILE A 65 -6.67 -9.98 -1.52
CA ILE A 65 -6.69 -11.43 -1.77
C ILE A 65 -5.30 -12.01 -1.52
N GLU A 66 -4.26 -11.40 -2.11
CA GLU A 66 -2.87 -11.80 -1.91
C GLU A 66 -2.49 -11.75 -0.43
N GLN A 67 -2.75 -10.64 0.27
CA GLN A 67 -2.43 -10.53 1.69
C GLN A 67 -3.15 -11.59 2.52
N SER A 68 -4.43 -11.88 2.22
CA SER A 68 -5.19 -12.89 2.96
C SER A 68 -4.63 -14.30 2.74
N LEU A 69 -4.17 -14.62 1.53
CA LEU A 69 -3.47 -15.86 1.22
C LEU A 69 -2.09 -15.92 1.90
N MET A 70 -1.30 -14.84 1.73
CA MET A 70 0.07 -14.73 2.22
C MET A 70 0.18 -14.64 3.75
N LYS A 71 -0.86 -14.15 4.43
CA LYS A 71 -0.93 -14.02 5.90
C LYS A 71 -0.54 -15.33 6.59
N SER A 72 -1.01 -16.44 6.05
CA SER A 72 -0.71 -17.78 6.57
C SER A 72 0.56 -18.43 6.01
N MET A 73 1.07 -17.96 4.86
CA MET A 73 2.36 -18.40 4.32
C MET A 73 3.54 -17.92 5.16
N LYS A 74 3.38 -16.77 5.83
CA LYS A 74 4.42 -16.07 6.60
C LYS A 74 4.44 -16.42 8.10
N THR A 75 3.44 -17.14 8.60
CA THR A 75 3.41 -17.62 10.00
C THR A 75 4.40 -18.77 10.23
N ASP A 76 4.74 -19.04 11.49
CA ASP A 76 5.58 -20.19 11.85
C ASP A 76 4.95 -21.51 11.39
N GLY A 77 5.72 -22.32 10.67
CA GLY A 77 5.23 -23.51 9.96
C GLY A 77 4.69 -23.25 8.54
N GLY A 78 4.65 -22.00 8.08
CA GLY A 78 4.32 -21.62 6.70
C GLY A 78 5.48 -21.89 5.72
N ILE A 79 5.18 -21.84 4.42
CA ILE A 79 6.15 -22.12 3.35
C ILE A 79 7.28 -21.10 3.28
N ALA A 80 7.02 -19.83 3.64
CA ALA A 80 7.99 -18.74 3.47
C ALA A 80 9.15 -18.76 4.50
N ARG A 81 9.07 -19.59 5.56
CA ARG A 81 10.09 -19.68 6.63
C ARG A 81 10.93 -20.96 6.58
N GLY A 82 11.09 -21.58 5.41
CA GLY A 82 12.11 -22.60 5.19
C GLY A 82 11.60 -24.04 5.01
N ARG A 83 10.37 -24.23 4.50
CA ARG A 83 9.97 -25.54 3.95
C ARG A 83 10.13 -25.54 2.43
N SER A 84 10.44 -26.72 1.88
CA SER A 84 10.72 -26.99 0.47
C SER A 84 9.84 -26.20 -0.51
N THR A 85 10.45 -25.60 -1.52
CA THR A 85 9.79 -24.86 -2.62
C THR A 85 9.34 -25.78 -3.77
N GLN A 86 9.37 -27.10 -3.58
CA GLN A 86 8.87 -28.03 -4.58
C GLN A 86 7.37 -27.84 -4.80
N GLU A 87 6.95 -27.88 -6.06
CA GLU A 87 5.56 -27.65 -6.50
C GLU A 87 4.55 -28.57 -5.79
N SER A 88 4.93 -29.82 -5.52
CA SER A 88 4.11 -30.79 -4.79
C SER A 88 3.88 -30.39 -3.32
N VAL A 89 4.87 -29.79 -2.68
CA VAL A 89 4.80 -29.30 -1.28
C VAL A 89 3.97 -28.02 -1.22
N ILE A 90 4.18 -27.12 -2.19
CA ILE A 90 3.37 -25.90 -2.34
C ILE A 90 1.90 -26.26 -2.55
N SER A 91 1.61 -27.16 -3.49
CA SER A 91 0.24 -27.61 -3.77
C SER A 91 -0.42 -28.22 -2.54
N LYS A 92 0.25 -29.18 -1.89
CA LYS A 92 -0.28 -29.84 -0.67
C LYS A 92 -0.54 -28.84 0.45
N TRP A 93 0.33 -27.84 0.61
CA TRP A 93 0.14 -26.79 1.58
C TRP A 93 -1.03 -25.88 1.21
N VAL A 94 -1.19 -25.45 -0.05
CA VAL A 94 -2.33 -24.64 -0.50
C VAL A 94 -3.65 -25.33 -0.18
N TYR A 95 -3.77 -26.63 -0.50
CA TYR A 95 -4.96 -27.42 -0.18
C TYR A 95 -5.18 -27.61 1.34
N SER A 96 -4.12 -27.91 2.10
CA SER A 96 -4.23 -28.14 3.55
C SER A 96 -4.48 -26.84 4.33
N LYS A 97 -3.92 -25.73 3.84
CA LYS A 97 -4.06 -24.41 4.45
C LYS A 97 -5.49 -23.92 4.32
N HIS A 98 -6.14 -24.14 3.18
CA HIS A 98 -7.54 -23.81 2.97
C HIS A 98 -8.45 -24.45 4.02
N ALA A 99 -8.30 -25.75 4.26
CA ALA A 99 -9.06 -26.47 5.28
C ALA A 99 -8.76 -25.99 6.72
N THR A 100 -7.53 -25.58 7.01
CA THR A 100 -7.12 -25.16 8.35
C THR A 100 -7.37 -23.67 8.63
N ASN A 101 -7.52 -22.83 7.59
CA ASN A 101 -7.74 -21.40 7.76
C ASN A 101 -9.09 -21.08 8.40
N THR A 102 -10.15 -21.80 8.01
CA THR A 102 -11.48 -21.67 8.62
C THR A 102 -11.46 -21.97 10.13
N ALA A 103 -10.68 -22.98 10.53
CA ALA A 103 -10.51 -23.30 11.95
C ALA A 103 -9.71 -22.21 12.69
N CYS A 104 -8.67 -21.65 12.06
CA CYS A 104 -7.92 -20.52 12.62
C CYS A 104 -8.80 -19.27 12.77
N GLU A 105 -9.61 -18.92 11.77
CA GLU A 105 -10.54 -17.79 11.83
C GLU A 105 -11.60 -17.99 12.93
N GLY A 106 -12.17 -19.20 13.04
CA GLY A 106 -13.08 -19.53 14.14
C GLY A 106 -12.43 -19.43 15.52
N LEU A 107 -11.14 -19.77 15.65
CA LEU A 107 -10.38 -19.60 16.89
C LEU A 107 -10.07 -18.13 17.19
N GLU A 108 -9.76 -17.33 16.16
CA GLU A 108 -9.57 -15.87 16.28
C GLU A 108 -10.84 -15.18 16.79
N ASP A 109 -11.99 -15.53 16.20
CA ASP A 109 -13.29 -15.02 16.62
C ASP A 109 -13.66 -15.47 18.04
N LEU A 110 -13.42 -16.74 18.38
CA LEU A 110 -13.65 -17.27 19.73
C LEU A 110 -12.78 -16.59 20.78
N ALA A 111 -11.50 -16.36 20.46
CA ALA A 111 -10.55 -15.69 21.35
C ALA A 111 -10.73 -14.17 21.37
N ASN A 112 -11.56 -13.61 20.49
CA ASN A 112 -11.67 -12.17 20.22
C ASN A 112 -10.29 -11.53 19.94
N VAL A 113 -9.42 -12.26 19.24
CA VAL A 113 -8.09 -11.81 18.83
C VAL A 113 -8.03 -11.92 17.31
N LYS A 114 -7.80 -10.80 16.62
CA LYS A 114 -7.51 -10.84 15.18
C LYS A 114 -6.02 -10.87 14.96
N MET A 115 -5.53 -11.88 14.25
CA MET A 115 -4.11 -11.97 13.88
C MET A 115 -3.79 -11.04 12.71
N ASP A 116 -4.35 -9.84 12.62
CA ASP A 116 -3.95 -8.93 11.56
C ASP A 116 -2.50 -8.48 11.80
N THR A 117 -1.67 -8.61 10.78
CA THR A 117 -0.48 -7.76 10.63
C THR A 117 -0.98 -6.34 10.33
N THR A 118 -1.62 -5.70 11.32
CA THR A 118 -1.69 -4.25 11.39
C THR A 118 -0.30 -3.73 11.70
N ASP A 119 0.64 -3.99 10.81
CA ASP A 119 1.86 -3.21 10.79
C ASP A 119 1.38 -1.83 10.33
N LYS A 120 0.96 -1.00 11.30
CA LYS A 120 1.01 0.44 11.08
C LYS A 120 2.41 0.66 10.55
N HIS A 121 2.53 1.11 9.31
CA HIS A 121 3.82 1.38 8.68
C HIS A 121 4.74 1.98 9.75
N VAL A 122 5.94 1.45 9.96
CA VAL A 122 6.78 1.82 11.10
C VAL A 122 6.90 3.34 11.23
N ASP A 123 6.90 4.05 10.09
CA ASP A 123 6.89 5.52 9.98
C ASP A 123 5.64 6.22 10.55
N ALA A 124 4.48 5.57 10.57
CA ALA A 124 3.24 6.04 11.19
C ALA A 124 3.08 5.59 12.65
N SER A 125 4.14 5.06 13.28
CA SER A 125 4.11 4.76 14.71
C SER A 125 4.00 6.03 15.55
N ASP A 126 3.30 5.95 16.69
CA ASP A 126 3.09 7.10 17.59
C ASP A 126 4.42 7.72 18.04
N SER A 127 5.47 6.90 18.16
CA SER A 127 6.82 7.36 18.49
C SER A 127 7.44 8.28 17.43
N ARG A 128 7.22 7.98 16.14
CA ARG A 128 7.75 8.77 15.02
C ARG A 128 6.92 10.01 14.78
N VAL A 129 5.59 9.89 14.84
CA VAL A 129 4.68 11.05 14.81
C VAL A 129 5.03 12.06 15.91
N LYS A 130 5.32 11.59 17.14
CA LYS A 130 5.74 12.44 18.24
C LYS A 130 7.08 13.13 17.96
N ARG A 131 8.08 12.37 17.49
CA ARG A 131 9.40 12.91 17.16
C ARG A 131 9.33 13.96 16.04
N ASP A 132 8.63 13.66 14.96
CA ASP A 132 8.46 14.58 13.83
C ASP A 132 7.75 15.87 14.29
N THR A 133 6.75 15.75 15.16
CA THR A 133 6.08 16.92 15.76
C THR A 133 7.04 17.77 16.60
N GLU A 134 7.91 17.15 17.39
CA GLU A 134 8.93 17.86 18.18
C GLU A 134 9.98 18.52 17.28
N ASP A 135 10.41 17.85 16.22
CA ASP A 135 11.40 18.39 15.28
C ASP A 135 10.83 19.54 14.43
N ILE A 136 9.56 19.46 14.01
CA ILE A 136 8.85 20.57 13.37
C ILE A 136 8.82 21.79 14.29
N LYS A 137 8.54 21.61 15.60
CA LYS A 137 8.55 22.74 16.55
C LYS A 137 9.92 23.40 16.66
N LYS A 138 11.00 22.62 16.68
CA LYS A 138 12.37 23.16 16.69
C LYS A 138 12.67 23.94 15.42
N LEU A 139 12.28 23.40 14.26
CA LEU A 139 12.48 24.03 12.97
C LEU A 139 11.69 25.34 12.86
N LEU A 140 10.43 25.35 13.30
CA LEU A 140 9.61 26.57 13.38
C LEU A 140 10.24 27.60 14.33
N GLY A 141 10.71 27.18 15.49
CA GLY A 141 11.44 28.06 16.41
C GLY A 141 12.67 28.68 15.76
N TRP A 142 13.43 27.90 14.99
CA TRP A 142 14.59 28.39 14.26
C TRP A 142 14.21 29.41 13.17
N PHE A 143 13.18 29.12 12.37
CA PHE A 143 12.70 30.04 11.32
C PHE A 143 12.04 31.32 11.86
N LEU A 144 11.47 31.29 13.07
CA LEU A 144 10.95 32.50 13.71
C LEU A 144 12.07 33.48 14.08
N LEU A 145 13.25 32.97 14.44
CA LEU A 145 14.43 33.81 14.69
C LEU A 145 15.20 34.13 13.41
N HIS A 146 15.16 33.24 12.41
CA HIS A 146 15.88 33.37 11.15
C HIS A 146 14.87 33.28 10.01
N ASP A 147 14.38 34.44 9.57
CA ASP A 147 13.52 34.52 8.39
C ASP A 147 14.26 33.86 7.21
N PRO A 148 13.71 32.79 6.61
CA PRO A 148 14.35 32.12 5.48
C PRO A 148 14.32 32.97 4.19
N PHE A 149 13.44 33.97 4.11
CA PHE A 149 13.28 34.83 2.94
C PHE A 149 13.23 36.32 3.31
N PRO A 150 14.28 36.84 3.96
CA PRO A 150 14.32 38.24 4.36
C PRO A 150 14.41 39.14 3.12
N VAL A 151 13.95 40.39 3.26
CA VAL A 151 14.11 41.39 2.20
C VAL A 151 15.58 41.84 2.18
N VAL A 152 16.36 41.23 1.29
CA VAL A 152 17.80 41.52 1.09
C VAL A 152 18.11 41.67 -0.40
N GLU A 153 19.17 42.41 -0.72
CA GLU A 153 19.59 42.68 -2.10
C GLU A 153 19.96 41.39 -2.85
N LYS A 154 20.58 40.42 -2.15
CA LYS A 154 21.03 39.16 -2.72
C LYS A 154 20.70 38.01 -1.77
N ILE A 155 19.99 37.01 -2.26
CA ILE A 155 19.69 35.75 -1.57
C ILE A 155 20.60 34.68 -2.17
N ILE A 156 21.13 33.79 -1.33
CA ILE A 156 22.01 32.71 -1.78
C ILE A 156 21.35 31.37 -1.46
N SER A 157 21.29 30.49 -2.47
CA SER A 157 20.89 29.11 -2.26
C SER A 157 21.97 28.38 -1.47
N ILE A 158 21.65 27.89 -0.27
CA ILE A 158 22.59 27.11 0.55
C ILE A 158 22.95 25.78 -0.14
N ALA A 159 22.01 25.20 -0.90
CA ALA A 159 22.22 23.91 -1.54
C ALA A 159 23.13 23.98 -2.78
N SER A 160 23.08 25.08 -3.53
CA SER A 160 23.79 25.21 -4.81
C SER A 160 24.83 26.34 -4.84
N GLY A 161 24.86 27.22 -3.83
CA GLY A 161 25.71 28.41 -3.80
C GLY A 161 25.31 29.50 -4.80
N VAL A 162 24.22 29.31 -5.55
CA VAL A 162 23.76 30.27 -6.56
C VAL A 162 23.23 31.53 -5.88
N VAL A 163 23.70 32.69 -6.32
CA VAL A 163 23.26 34.01 -5.87
C VAL A 163 22.10 34.47 -6.74
N SER A 164 21.07 35.02 -6.11
CA SER A 164 19.87 35.51 -6.78
C SER A 164 20.15 36.73 -7.65
N ASP A 165 19.42 36.85 -8.75
CA ASP A 165 19.34 38.08 -9.56
C ASP A 165 18.24 39.02 -9.03
N GLU A 166 18.08 40.16 -9.69
CA GLU A 166 17.07 41.18 -9.36
C GLU A 166 15.62 40.70 -9.55
N ASN A 167 15.42 39.56 -10.22
CA ASN A 167 14.09 39.02 -10.56
C ASN A 167 13.52 38.11 -9.46
N ILE A 168 14.33 37.70 -8.49
CA ILE A 168 13.92 36.76 -7.44
C ILE A 168 13.21 37.51 -6.30
N ASN A 169 11.93 37.20 -6.12
CA ASN A 169 11.04 37.86 -5.16
C ASN A 169 10.56 36.93 -4.02
N CYS A 170 11.45 36.08 -3.48
CA CYS A 170 11.08 35.06 -2.47
C CYS A 170 10.33 35.61 -1.25
N HIS A 171 10.61 36.85 -0.83
CA HIS A 171 9.90 37.54 0.25
C HIS A 171 8.40 37.72 -0.05
N ASN A 172 8.01 37.81 -1.33
CA ASN A 172 6.63 37.93 -1.79
C ASN A 172 6.00 36.58 -2.16
N ALA A 173 6.67 35.45 -1.89
CA ALA A 173 6.20 34.13 -2.33
C ALA A 173 4.75 33.83 -1.91
N ARG A 174 4.34 34.27 -0.72
CA ARG A 174 2.97 34.12 -0.24
C ARG A 174 1.95 34.88 -1.09
N GLU A 175 2.21 36.15 -1.37
CA GLU A 175 1.31 37.01 -2.15
C GLU A 175 1.22 36.56 -3.60
N VAL A 176 2.36 36.19 -4.20
CA VAL A 176 2.43 35.61 -5.54
C VAL A 176 1.66 34.29 -5.60
N GLY A 177 1.80 33.45 -4.57
CA GLY A 177 1.07 32.19 -4.45
C GLY A 177 -0.45 32.39 -4.37
N ILE A 178 -0.92 33.30 -3.50
CA ILE A 178 -2.35 33.63 -3.38
C ILE A 178 -2.90 34.19 -4.70
N THR A 179 -2.16 35.11 -5.33
CA THR A 179 -2.55 35.70 -6.63
C THR A 179 -2.65 34.61 -7.70
N SER A 180 -1.70 33.68 -7.72
CA SER A 180 -1.68 32.57 -8.68
C SER A 180 -2.84 31.60 -8.45
N MET A 181 -3.16 31.25 -7.19
CA MET A 181 -4.33 30.43 -6.87
C MET A 181 -5.63 31.13 -7.28
N THR A 182 -5.75 32.43 -7.01
CA THR A 182 -6.95 33.21 -7.36
C THR A 182 -7.19 33.21 -8.87
N LYS A 183 -6.12 33.33 -9.67
CA LYS A 183 -6.17 33.22 -11.14
C LYS A 183 -6.56 31.83 -11.65
N MET A 184 -6.35 30.77 -10.88
CA MET A 184 -6.77 29.41 -11.28
C MET A 184 -8.27 29.18 -11.14
N TYR A 185 -8.94 29.96 -10.29
CA TYR A 185 -10.38 29.87 -10.05
C TYR A 185 -11.20 30.95 -10.78
N SER A 186 -10.54 31.87 -11.49
CA SER A 186 -11.15 32.90 -12.34
C SER A 186 -11.17 32.49 -13.81
#